data_AF-A0A1H1AK64-F1
#
_entry.id   AF-A0A1H1AK64-F1
#
_cell.length_a   1.000
_cell.length_b   1.000
_cell.length_c   1.000
_cell.angle_alpha   90.00
_cell.angle_beta   90.00
_cell.angle_gamma   90.00
#
_symmetry.space_group_name_H-M   'P 1'
#
loop_
_entity.id
_entity.type
_entity.pdbx_description
1 polymer ?
#
loop_
_entity_poly.entity_id
_entity_poly.type
_entity_poly.pdbx_seq_one_letter_code
_entity_poly.pdbx_strand_id
1 'polypeptide(L)'
;MVSSIALPRIMRIGGGAAGELGSVLAGLGLSRPLLVTDKFLASTGAAGRLLANLGDAGLVGAVFSETVPDPTTDSLIGGLEAVAAHRADCLVGFGGGSPMDTAKALGLLSAQGGQMRDYKAPRNNSGPALPVIAIPTTAGSGSEATQFTVITDSATDEKMLCTGLAFLPVATIVDYELTLSMPSRLTADTGVDALTHAVEAYVSRKANAFSDGLALTAVSTIGRNIRRAYADGDDLEAREAMMFAATQAGIAFSNSSVALVHGMSRPIGAHFHVAHGLSNAMLFPAVTAFSVEGAVGRYAECARAFGAAGRGDSDALAADKLVEALAVLCKDLDVPTPQSYGIDQEKWNELSPLMAQQALASGSPGNNPIVPTADQIEDLYAQIYS
;
A
#
# COMPACT_ATOMS: atom_id res chain seq x y z
N MET A 1 -2.28 3.92 -27.19
CA MET A 1 -3.08 4.32 -26.01
C MET A 1 -2.28 5.40 -25.29
N VAL A 2 -2.91 6.49 -24.85
CA VAL A 2 -2.21 7.55 -24.08
C VAL A 2 -2.25 7.15 -22.60
N SER A 3 -1.11 7.15 -21.92
CA SER A 3 -1.02 6.90 -20.49
C SER A 3 -0.87 8.23 -19.74
N SER A 4 -1.66 8.43 -18.69
CA SER A 4 -1.52 9.57 -17.77
C SER A 4 -0.70 9.12 -16.57
N ILE A 5 0.41 9.80 -16.30
CA ILE A 5 1.33 9.46 -15.21
C ILE A 5 1.28 10.55 -14.15
N ALA A 6 1.02 10.16 -12.91
CA ALA A 6 0.97 11.03 -11.76
C ALA A 6 1.97 10.55 -10.70
N LEU A 7 2.79 11.48 -10.20
CA LEU A 7 3.86 11.24 -9.24
C LEU A 7 3.89 12.37 -8.21
N PRO A 8 4.40 12.10 -6.99
CA PRO A 8 4.80 13.18 -6.10
C PRO A 8 5.76 14.14 -6.79
N ARG A 9 5.57 15.44 -6.58
CA ARG A 9 6.40 16.47 -7.21
C ARG A 9 7.82 16.45 -6.67
N ILE A 10 7.99 16.12 -5.40
CA ILE A 10 9.27 16.09 -4.70
C ILE A 10 9.43 14.72 -4.05
N MET A 11 10.59 14.10 -4.22
CA MET A 11 10.99 12.92 -3.46
C MET A 11 12.36 13.15 -2.81
N ARG A 12 12.49 12.75 -1.56
CA ARG A 12 13.75 12.64 -0.81
C ARG A 12 13.90 11.19 -0.38
N ILE A 13 15.04 10.57 -0.66
CA ILE A 13 15.24 9.13 -0.45
C ILE A 13 16.61 8.92 0.15
N GLY A 14 16.69 8.12 1.22
CA GLY A 14 17.93 7.74 1.89
C GLY A 14 17.81 7.78 3.42
N GLY A 15 18.77 7.16 4.10
CA GLY A 15 18.84 7.20 5.57
C GLY A 15 18.98 8.63 6.08
N GLY A 16 18.19 9.00 7.09
CA GLY A 16 18.14 10.34 7.66
C GLY A 16 17.35 11.36 6.82
N ALA A 17 16.75 10.96 5.71
CA ALA A 17 15.96 11.86 4.85
C ALA A 17 14.79 12.53 5.61
N ALA A 18 14.28 11.93 6.68
CA ALA A 18 13.26 12.54 7.54
C ALA A 18 13.70 13.91 8.11
N GLY A 19 15.01 14.13 8.26
CA GLY A 19 15.58 15.43 8.66
C GLY A 19 15.35 16.56 7.65
N GLU A 20 15.07 16.24 6.39
CA GLU A 20 14.83 17.21 5.32
C GLU A 20 13.39 17.77 5.32
N LEU A 21 12.52 17.35 6.24
CA LEU A 21 11.12 17.79 6.26
C LEU A 21 10.99 19.32 6.28
N GLY A 22 11.78 20.01 7.10
CA GLY A 22 11.74 21.48 7.18
C GLY A 22 12.11 22.15 5.85
N SER A 23 13.13 21.64 5.14
CA SER A 23 13.59 22.18 3.86
C SER A 23 12.55 21.94 2.74
N VAL A 24 11.90 20.77 2.75
CA VAL A 24 10.82 20.42 1.82
C VAL A 24 9.62 21.34 2.01
N LEU A 25 9.18 21.55 3.26
CA LEU A 25 8.05 22.43 3.57
C LEU A 25 8.34 23.89 3.17
N ALA A 26 9.52 24.39 3.51
CA ALA A 26 9.94 25.74 3.14
C ALA A 26 9.98 25.93 1.61
N GLY A 27 10.51 24.94 0.88
CA GLY A 27 10.55 24.96 -0.59
C GLY A 27 9.16 24.92 -1.26
N LEU A 28 8.15 24.40 -0.54
CA LEU A 28 6.75 24.41 -0.96
C LEU A 28 5.99 25.66 -0.49
N GLY A 29 6.62 26.55 0.29
CA GLY A 29 5.97 27.72 0.87
C GLY A 29 4.98 27.39 2.00
N LEU A 30 5.18 26.27 2.69
CA LEU A 30 4.33 25.77 3.77
C LEU A 30 4.95 26.06 5.13
N SER A 31 4.13 26.36 6.13
CA SER A 31 4.56 26.95 7.40
C SER A 31 3.92 26.36 8.66
N ARG A 32 2.76 25.71 8.52
CA ARG A 32 1.94 25.21 9.63
C ARG A 32 1.51 23.76 9.39
N PRO A 33 2.45 22.80 9.35
CA PRO A 33 2.12 21.39 9.17
C PRO A 33 1.36 20.82 10.38
N LEU A 34 0.33 20.01 10.11
CA LEU A 34 -0.19 19.05 11.08
C LEU A 34 0.40 17.67 10.80
N LEU A 35 1.20 17.15 11.74
CA LEU A 35 1.71 15.80 11.69
C LEU A 35 0.62 14.80 12.09
N VAL A 36 0.25 13.92 11.17
CA VAL A 36 -0.79 12.90 11.31
C VAL A 36 -0.11 11.54 11.48
N THR A 37 -0.26 10.94 12.66
CA THR A 37 0.45 9.70 13.04
C THR A 37 -0.36 8.86 14.03
N ASP A 38 0.15 7.68 14.40
CA ASP A 38 -0.46 6.81 15.40
C ASP A 38 0.16 7.01 16.79
N LYS A 39 -0.51 6.45 17.80
CA LYS A 39 -0.06 6.52 19.20
C LYS A 39 1.28 5.83 19.43
N PHE A 40 1.59 4.79 18.66
CA PHE A 40 2.85 4.05 18.80
C PHE A 40 4.03 4.93 18.37
N LEU A 41 4.00 5.49 17.15
CA LEU A 41 5.03 6.39 16.63
C LEU A 41 5.14 7.71 17.43
N ALA A 42 4.04 8.20 17.98
CA ALA A 42 4.08 9.31 18.92
C ALA A 42 4.84 8.94 20.20
N SER A 43 4.59 7.74 20.74
CA SER A 43 5.21 7.27 21.99
C SER A 43 6.70 6.94 21.89
N THR A 44 7.20 6.58 20.69
CA THR A 44 8.63 6.29 20.45
C THR A 44 9.51 7.54 20.35
N GLY A 45 8.90 8.73 20.42
CA GLY A 45 9.58 10.01 20.25
C GLY A 45 9.92 10.35 18.79
N ALA A 46 9.57 9.50 17.82
CA ALA A 46 9.84 9.76 16.40
C ALA A 46 9.09 11.01 15.90
N ALA A 47 7.81 11.14 16.27
CA ALA A 47 7.04 12.34 15.99
C ALA A 47 7.65 13.61 16.62
N GLY A 48 8.15 13.50 17.85
CA GLY A 48 8.83 14.60 18.55
C GLY A 48 10.11 15.05 17.85
N ARG A 49 10.91 14.12 17.34
CA ARG A 49 12.12 14.44 16.56
C ARG A 49 11.80 15.18 15.27
N LEU A 50 10.76 14.75 14.55
CA LEU A 50 10.28 15.45 13.36
C LEU A 50 9.83 16.88 13.69
N LEU A 51 9.05 17.07 14.75
CA LEU A 51 8.61 18.39 15.18
C LEU A 51 9.76 19.31 15.61
N ALA A 52 10.78 18.78 16.27
CA ALA A 52 11.95 19.57 16.66
C ALA A 52 12.66 20.17 15.43
N ASN A 53 12.84 19.36 14.38
CA ASN A 53 13.42 19.82 13.11
C ASN A 53 12.59 20.93 12.43
N LEU A 54 11.26 20.95 12.64
CA LEU A 54 10.39 22.01 12.13
C LEU A 54 10.63 23.34 12.87
N GLY A 55 10.81 23.27 14.20
CA GLY A 55 11.09 24.45 15.02
C GLY A 55 12.37 25.16 14.61
N ASP A 56 13.42 24.39 14.30
CA ASP A 56 14.70 24.92 13.80
C ASP A 56 14.57 25.61 12.44
N ALA A 57 13.58 25.22 11.64
CA ALA A 57 13.23 25.85 10.36
C ALA A 57 12.25 27.04 10.49
N GLY A 58 11.87 27.42 11.72
CA GLY A 58 10.90 28.50 11.98
C GLY A 58 9.45 28.13 11.64
N LEU A 59 9.14 26.84 11.53
CA LEU A 59 7.82 26.31 11.19
C LEU A 59 7.05 25.98 12.47
N VAL A 60 5.72 26.15 12.44
CA VAL A 60 4.85 25.93 13.60
C VAL A 60 4.07 24.63 13.40
N GLY A 61 4.64 23.51 13.85
CA GLY A 61 4.01 22.20 13.77
C GLY A 61 3.02 21.89 14.90
N ALA A 62 2.02 21.07 14.61
CA ALA A 62 1.17 20.40 15.60
C ALA A 62 1.07 18.89 15.28
N VAL A 63 0.50 18.11 16.21
CA VAL A 63 0.37 16.66 16.07
C VAL A 63 -1.08 16.23 16.29
N PHE A 64 -1.55 15.35 15.42
CA PHE A 64 -2.70 14.50 15.62
C PHE A 64 -2.22 13.04 15.65
N SER A 65 -2.28 12.40 16.81
CA SER A 65 -1.72 11.06 17.04
C SER A 65 -2.77 9.97 17.24
N GLU A 66 -4.01 10.21 16.84
CA GLU A 66 -5.16 9.32 17.11
C GLU A 66 -5.62 8.53 15.88
N THR A 67 -4.75 8.37 14.87
CA THR A 67 -5.06 7.50 13.73
C THR A 67 -5.21 6.05 14.19
N VAL A 68 -6.12 5.32 13.55
CA VAL A 68 -6.36 3.90 13.81
C VAL A 68 -5.98 3.06 12.59
N PRO A 69 -5.60 1.77 12.78
CA PRO A 69 -5.56 0.82 11.67
C PRO A 69 -6.90 0.79 10.93
N ASP A 70 -6.86 0.67 9.61
CA ASP A 70 -8.06 0.76 8.74
C ASP A 70 -8.94 1.98 9.06
N PRO A 71 -8.45 3.20 8.78
CA PRO A 71 -9.06 4.45 9.22
C PRO A 71 -10.52 4.53 8.79
N THR A 72 -11.36 4.99 9.71
CA THR A 72 -12.81 5.07 9.51
C THR A 72 -13.27 6.52 9.37
N THR A 73 -14.47 6.73 8.82
CA THR A 73 -15.11 8.05 8.79
C THR A 73 -15.13 8.74 10.17
N ASP A 74 -15.38 7.98 11.23
CA ASP A 74 -15.46 8.51 12.60
C ASP A 74 -14.07 8.89 13.14
N SER A 75 -13.03 8.10 12.79
CA SER A 75 -11.66 8.39 13.18
C SER A 75 -11.10 9.70 12.59
N LEU A 76 -11.71 10.21 11.52
CA LEU A 76 -11.30 11.47 10.88
C LEU A 76 -11.77 12.71 11.65
N ILE A 77 -12.81 12.60 12.50
CA ILE A 77 -13.46 13.75 13.14
C ILE A 77 -12.46 14.55 13.98
N GLY A 78 -11.73 13.89 14.89
CA GLY A 78 -10.72 14.55 15.71
C GLY A 78 -9.56 15.14 14.89
N GLY A 79 -9.23 14.51 13.77
CA GLY A 79 -8.22 15.02 12.83
C GLY A 79 -8.66 16.31 12.15
N LEU A 80 -9.93 16.41 11.73
CA LEU A 80 -10.49 17.63 11.12
C LEU A 80 -10.54 18.78 12.13
N GLU A 81 -10.92 18.48 13.37
CA GLU A 81 -10.87 19.45 14.48
C GLU A 81 -9.44 19.94 14.71
N ALA A 82 -8.45 19.05 14.70
CA ALA A 82 -7.04 19.40 14.84
C ALA A 82 -6.53 20.28 13.68
N VAL A 83 -6.92 19.98 12.43
CA VAL A 83 -6.59 20.80 11.26
C VAL A 83 -7.13 22.22 11.44
N ALA A 84 -8.41 22.34 11.82
CA ALA A 84 -9.08 23.63 11.98
C ALA A 84 -8.48 24.43 13.16
N ALA A 85 -8.27 23.79 14.32
CA ALA A 85 -7.73 24.42 15.51
C ALA A 85 -6.30 24.93 15.29
N HIS A 86 -5.46 24.13 14.61
CA HIS A 86 -4.09 24.52 14.27
C HIS A 86 -4.01 25.51 13.11
N ARG A 87 -5.08 25.65 12.32
CA ARG A 87 -5.07 26.36 11.03
C ARG A 87 -3.95 25.82 10.14
N ALA A 88 -3.93 24.49 9.99
CA ALA A 88 -2.88 23.82 9.23
C ALA A 88 -2.95 24.23 7.75
N ASP A 89 -1.80 24.51 7.14
CA ASP A 89 -1.69 24.80 5.71
C ASP A 89 -1.27 23.56 4.89
N CYS A 90 -0.88 22.49 5.58
CA CYS A 90 -0.53 21.20 5.01
C CYS A 90 -0.61 20.08 6.05
N LEU A 91 -0.57 18.84 5.56
CA LEU A 91 -0.57 17.64 6.37
C LEU A 91 0.74 16.88 6.16
N VAL A 92 1.30 16.33 7.23
CA VAL A 92 2.42 15.39 7.17
C VAL A 92 1.91 14.01 7.61
N GLY A 93 1.66 13.12 6.66
CA GLY A 93 1.30 11.73 6.97
C GLY A 93 2.55 10.96 7.37
N PHE A 94 2.68 10.59 8.63
CA PHE A 94 3.85 9.91 9.18
C PHE A 94 3.47 8.55 9.79
N GLY A 95 3.85 7.48 9.10
CA GLY A 95 3.58 6.12 9.53
C GLY A 95 3.39 5.14 8.37
N GLY A 96 2.62 4.09 8.59
CA GLY A 96 2.20 3.17 7.52
C GLY A 96 1.08 3.73 6.65
N GLY A 97 0.36 2.85 5.96
CA GLY A 97 -0.78 3.25 5.10
C GLY A 97 -1.87 4.03 5.85
N SER A 98 -2.22 3.63 7.08
CA SER A 98 -3.34 4.23 7.82
C SER A 98 -3.14 5.71 8.20
N PRO A 99 -1.99 6.16 8.76
CA PRO A 99 -1.74 7.58 8.95
C PRO A 99 -1.69 8.39 7.64
N MET A 100 -1.11 7.82 6.58
CA MET A 100 -1.03 8.49 5.29
C MET A 100 -2.41 8.66 4.63
N ASP A 101 -3.23 7.61 4.65
CA ASP A 101 -4.60 7.68 4.14
C ASP A 101 -5.48 8.62 4.97
N THR A 102 -5.26 8.67 6.29
CA THR A 102 -5.89 9.67 7.16
C THR A 102 -5.48 11.08 6.74
N ALA A 103 -4.18 11.36 6.58
CA ALA A 103 -3.69 12.68 6.17
C ALA A 103 -4.28 13.13 4.82
N LYS A 104 -4.36 12.21 3.84
CA LYS A 104 -4.98 12.45 2.54
C LYS A 104 -6.47 12.77 2.65
N ALA A 105 -7.22 12.00 3.45
CA ALA A 105 -8.63 12.26 3.68
C ALA A 105 -8.87 13.61 4.38
N LEU A 106 -8.10 13.92 5.42
CA LEU A 106 -8.14 15.21 6.11
C LEU A 106 -7.84 16.36 5.15
N GLY A 107 -6.82 16.22 4.30
CA GLY A 107 -6.45 17.25 3.33
C GLY A 107 -7.54 17.55 2.32
N LEU A 108 -8.23 16.52 1.82
CA LEU A 108 -9.36 16.69 0.91
C LEU A 108 -10.58 17.29 1.62
N LEU A 109 -10.99 16.73 2.76
CA LEU A 109 -12.19 17.16 3.49
C LEU A 109 -12.05 18.59 4.03
N SER A 110 -10.85 19.01 4.42
CA SER A 110 -10.59 20.38 4.89
C SER A 110 -10.72 21.41 3.76
N ALA A 111 -10.45 21.02 2.51
CA ALA A 111 -10.52 21.91 1.35
C ALA A 111 -11.90 21.92 0.67
N GLN A 112 -12.59 20.78 0.66
CA GLN A 112 -13.86 20.60 -0.09
C GLN A 112 -15.10 20.42 0.79
N GLY A 113 -14.94 20.12 2.08
CA GLY A 113 -16.04 19.79 2.99
C GLY A 113 -16.71 18.44 2.66
N GLY A 114 -17.96 18.27 3.09
CA GLY A 114 -18.74 17.06 2.85
C GLY A 114 -18.35 15.87 3.73
N GLN A 115 -18.73 14.67 3.31
CA GLN A 115 -18.42 13.41 3.98
C GLN A 115 -17.56 12.52 3.08
N MET A 116 -16.75 11.62 3.67
CA MET A 116 -15.82 10.80 2.89
C MET A 116 -16.52 9.96 1.81
N ARG A 117 -17.75 9.50 2.08
CA ARG A 117 -18.58 8.75 1.12
C ARG A 117 -18.92 9.52 -0.16
N ASP A 118 -18.88 10.85 -0.13
CA ASP A 118 -19.12 11.68 -1.32
C ASP A 118 -17.97 11.59 -2.33
N TYR A 119 -16.82 11.03 -1.91
CA TYR A 119 -15.57 10.99 -2.66
C TYR A 119 -15.15 9.56 -3.06
N LYS A 120 -15.96 8.54 -2.73
CA LYS A 120 -15.65 7.15 -3.08
C LYS A 120 -15.78 6.87 -4.59
N ALA A 121 -15.13 5.81 -5.06
CA ALA A 121 -15.25 5.31 -6.41
C ALA A 121 -16.74 5.10 -6.78
N PRO A 122 -17.16 5.42 -8.03
CA PRO A 122 -16.32 5.67 -9.21
C PRO A 122 -15.88 7.13 -9.39
N ARG A 123 -16.07 8.01 -8.39
CA ARG A 123 -15.63 9.42 -8.49
C ARG A 123 -14.11 9.50 -8.57
N ASN A 124 -13.62 10.32 -9.50
CA ASN A 124 -12.22 10.71 -9.61
C ASN A 124 -12.04 12.13 -9.05
N ASN A 125 -11.28 12.25 -7.98
CA ASN A 125 -11.17 13.48 -7.18
C ASN A 125 -9.92 14.27 -7.60
N SER A 126 -10.10 15.23 -8.50
CA SER A 126 -9.05 16.13 -8.98
C SER A 126 -9.21 17.58 -8.48
N GLY A 127 -10.15 17.80 -7.55
CA GLY A 127 -10.39 19.11 -6.91
C GLY A 127 -9.28 19.53 -5.93
N PRO A 128 -9.43 20.70 -5.29
CA PRO A 128 -8.44 21.20 -4.34
C PRO A 128 -8.33 20.31 -3.10
N ALA A 129 -7.13 20.15 -2.57
CA ALA A 129 -6.85 19.53 -1.27
C ALA A 129 -5.71 20.30 -0.61
N LEU A 130 -5.65 20.28 0.73
CA LEU A 130 -4.44 20.73 1.41
C LEU A 130 -3.26 19.85 0.99
N PRO A 131 -2.07 20.41 0.74
CA PRO A 131 -0.89 19.64 0.38
C PRO A 131 -0.55 18.59 1.43
N VAL A 132 -0.29 17.36 0.98
CA VAL A 132 0.15 16.24 1.82
C VAL A 132 1.61 15.94 1.56
N ILE A 133 2.41 15.88 2.63
CA ILE A 133 3.78 15.37 2.63
C ILE A 133 3.73 13.99 3.28
N ALA A 134 4.20 12.96 2.60
CA ALA A 134 4.16 11.59 3.10
C ALA A 134 5.54 11.10 3.55
N ILE A 135 5.61 10.55 4.76
CA ILE A 135 6.81 9.99 5.38
C ILE A 135 6.48 8.55 5.82
N PRO A 136 6.63 7.57 4.93
CA PRO A 136 6.35 6.18 5.25
C PRO A 136 7.31 5.63 6.31
N THR A 137 6.79 4.82 7.24
CA THR A 137 7.57 4.05 8.23
C THR A 137 7.46 2.54 8.02
N THR A 138 6.78 2.12 6.95
CA THR A 138 6.65 0.71 6.57
C THR A 138 6.93 0.52 5.10
N ALA A 139 7.70 -0.52 4.75
CA ALA A 139 8.05 -0.86 3.38
C ALA A 139 6.99 -1.77 2.73
N GLY A 140 5.78 -1.23 2.46
CA GLY A 140 4.69 -2.03 1.89
C GLY A 140 3.67 -1.27 1.05
N SER A 141 2.85 -0.43 1.71
CA SER A 141 1.64 0.13 1.10
C SER A 141 1.89 1.02 -0.13
N GLY A 142 3.06 1.64 -0.23
CA GLY A 142 3.38 2.62 -1.26
C GLY A 142 2.46 3.85 -1.22
N SER A 143 1.66 4.04 -0.16
CA SER A 143 0.65 5.10 -0.07
C SER A 143 1.28 6.49 -0.18
N GLU A 144 2.55 6.62 0.19
CA GLU A 144 3.33 7.84 0.03
C GLU A 144 3.48 8.32 -1.42
N ALA A 145 3.21 7.46 -2.41
CA ALA A 145 3.33 7.76 -3.82
C ALA A 145 2.04 7.50 -4.62
N THR A 146 0.90 7.27 -3.95
CA THR A 146 -0.34 6.89 -4.61
C THR A 146 -1.41 7.97 -4.57
N GLN A 147 -2.23 8.00 -5.63
CA GLN A 147 -3.45 8.82 -5.72
C GLN A 147 -4.69 8.12 -5.13
N PHE A 148 -4.45 7.17 -4.23
CA PHE A 148 -5.49 6.35 -3.61
C PHE A 148 -5.53 6.60 -2.11
N THR A 149 -6.72 6.48 -1.54
CA THR A 149 -6.98 6.58 -0.11
C THR A 149 -8.10 5.63 0.23
N VAL A 150 -7.90 4.80 1.26
CA VAL A 150 -8.87 3.80 1.68
C VAL A 150 -9.40 4.16 3.06
N ILE A 151 -10.70 4.47 3.15
CA ILE A 151 -11.40 4.79 4.40
C ILE A 151 -12.60 3.88 4.56
N THR A 152 -12.77 3.29 5.75
CA THR A 152 -13.96 2.50 6.07
C THR A 152 -15.13 3.40 6.47
N ASP A 153 -16.30 3.21 5.85
CA ASP A 153 -17.52 3.90 6.27
C ASP A 153 -18.06 3.24 7.55
N SER A 154 -18.06 3.99 8.66
CA SER A 154 -18.47 3.44 9.97
C SER A 154 -19.97 3.11 10.02
N ALA A 155 -20.77 3.60 9.08
CA ALA A 155 -22.21 3.32 9.03
C ALA A 155 -22.56 2.05 8.24
N THR A 156 -21.68 1.58 7.36
CA THR A 156 -21.97 0.46 6.45
C THR A 156 -20.90 -0.63 6.45
N ASP A 157 -19.80 -0.44 7.19
CA ASP A 157 -18.61 -1.28 7.19
C ASP A 157 -17.98 -1.46 5.79
N GLU A 158 -18.27 -0.53 4.87
CA GLU A 158 -17.73 -0.55 3.52
C GLU A 158 -16.32 0.06 3.49
N LYS A 159 -15.34 -0.72 3.04
CA LYS A 159 -13.98 -0.22 2.78
C LYS A 159 -13.93 0.58 1.47
N MET A 160 -14.13 1.90 1.57
CA MET A 160 -14.26 2.78 0.41
C MET A 160 -12.90 3.07 -0.23
N LEU A 161 -12.79 2.78 -1.53
CA LEU A 161 -11.69 3.26 -2.35
C LEU A 161 -11.99 4.68 -2.85
N CYS A 162 -11.18 5.65 -2.44
CA CYS A 162 -11.24 7.02 -2.93
C CYS A 162 -10.02 7.27 -3.83
N THR A 163 -10.25 7.83 -5.03
CA THR A 163 -9.20 7.96 -6.06
C THR A 163 -9.09 9.39 -6.59
N GLY A 164 -7.89 9.79 -7.01
CA GLY A 164 -7.65 11.01 -7.77
C GLY A 164 -6.51 11.87 -7.25
N LEU A 165 -6.09 12.84 -8.05
CA LEU A 165 -4.92 13.69 -7.78
C LEU A 165 -5.01 14.49 -6.48
N ALA A 166 -6.22 14.72 -5.95
CA ALA A 166 -6.41 15.35 -4.64
C ALA A 166 -5.81 14.53 -3.49
N PHE A 167 -5.61 13.22 -3.67
CA PHE A 167 -5.02 12.33 -2.68
C PHE A 167 -3.52 12.05 -2.92
N LEU A 168 -2.95 12.52 -4.03
CA LEU A 168 -1.54 12.29 -4.32
C LEU A 168 -0.67 13.22 -3.46
N PRO A 169 0.26 12.68 -2.64
CA PRO A 169 1.17 13.52 -1.87
C PRO A 169 1.97 14.44 -2.79
N VAL A 170 2.11 15.72 -2.41
CA VAL A 170 2.91 16.67 -3.19
C VAL A 170 4.41 16.43 -3.00
N ALA A 171 4.78 15.86 -1.85
CA ALA A 171 6.14 15.45 -1.55
C ALA A 171 6.17 14.15 -0.75
N THR A 172 7.24 13.39 -0.93
CA THR A 172 7.48 12.12 -0.28
C THR A 172 8.89 12.10 0.29
N ILE A 173 9.05 11.66 1.54
CA ILE A 173 10.34 11.53 2.22
C ILE A 173 10.50 10.08 2.66
N VAL A 174 11.29 9.33 1.91
CA VAL A 174 11.53 7.90 2.10
C VAL A 174 12.82 7.72 2.90
N ASP A 175 12.67 7.56 4.20
CA ASP A 175 13.78 7.31 5.12
C ASP A 175 13.69 5.87 5.65
N TYR A 176 14.62 5.01 5.22
CA TYR A 176 14.59 3.60 5.55
C TYR A 176 14.90 3.34 7.04
N GLU A 177 15.57 4.26 7.73
CA GLU A 177 15.89 4.09 9.16
C GLU A 177 14.63 4.03 10.02
N LEU A 178 13.53 4.61 9.54
CA LEU A 178 12.21 4.53 10.17
C LEU A 178 11.59 3.13 10.14
N THR A 179 12.14 2.21 9.35
CA THR A 179 11.68 0.82 9.25
C THR A 179 12.41 -0.14 10.19
N LEU A 180 13.51 0.30 10.82
CA LEU A 180 14.35 -0.58 11.64
C LEU A 180 13.62 -1.13 12.87
N SER A 181 12.64 -0.38 13.40
CA SER A 181 11.81 -0.82 14.52
C SER A 181 10.68 -1.78 14.13
N MET A 182 10.51 -2.10 12.84
CA MET A 182 9.43 -3.00 12.40
C MET A 182 9.69 -4.44 12.87
N PRO A 183 8.71 -5.08 13.53
CA PRO A 183 8.78 -6.52 13.81
C PRO A 183 8.94 -7.35 12.53
N SER A 184 9.51 -8.55 12.66
CA SER A 184 9.71 -9.48 11.53
C SER A 184 8.39 -9.79 10.80
N ARG A 185 7.31 -10.10 11.54
CA ARG A 185 5.97 -10.35 10.95
C ARG A 185 5.49 -9.20 10.09
N LEU A 186 5.55 -7.96 10.60
CA LEU A 186 5.15 -6.78 9.85
C LEU A 186 6.06 -6.55 8.62
N THR A 187 7.35 -6.85 8.73
CA THR A 187 8.30 -6.77 7.62
C THR A 187 7.96 -7.74 6.50
N ALA A 188 7.60 -8.98 6.83
CA ALA A 188 7.15 -9.96 5.85
C ALA A 188 5.81 -9.56 5.20
N ASP A 189 4.82 -9.19 6.01
CA ASP A 189 3.47 -8.86 5.50
C ASP A 189 3.52 -7.66 4.55
N THR A 190 4.24 -6.61 4.92
CA THR A 190 4.41 -5.41 4.09
C THR A 190 5.32 -5.65 2.88
N GLY A 191 6.36 -6.48 3.00
CA GLY A 191 7.22 -6.84 1.88
C GLY A 191 6.50 -7.66 0.81
N VAL A 192 5.67 -8.62 1.20
CA VAL A 192 4.86 -9.41 0.26
C VAL A 192 3.75 -8.56 -0.36
N ASP A 193 3.19 -7.62 0.40
CA ASP A 193 2.26 -6.60 -0.12
C ASP A 193 2.91 -5.77 -1.25
N ALA A 194 4.10 -5.23 -1.02
CA ALA A 194 4.86 -4.50 -2.04
C ALA A 194 5.18 -5.37 -3.27
N LEU A 195 5.49 -6.65 -3.09
CA LEU A 195 5.73 -7.57 -4.20
C LEU A 195 4.44 -7.80 -5.01
N THR A 196 3.32 -7.97 -4.31
CA THR A 196 1.99 -8.11 -4.92
C THR A 196 1.64 -6.87 -5.72
N HIS A 197 1.83 -5.67 -5.15
CA HIS A 197 1.64 -4.40 -5.86
C HIS A 197 2.43 -4.36 -7.17
N ALA A 198 3.73 -4.71 -7.13
CA ALA A 198 4.59 -4.67 -8.30
C ALA A 198 4.17 -5.68 -9.38
N VAL A 199 3.87 -6.93 -9.00
CA VAL A 199 3.44 -7.96 -9.94
C VAL A 199 2.08 -7.62 -10.55
N GLU A 200 1.10 -7.22 -9.73
CA GLU A 200 -0.23 -6.85 -10.23
C GLU A 200 -0.20 -5.59 -11.10
N ALA A 201 0.60 -4.59 -10.74
CA ALA A 201 0.77 -3.40 -11.59
C ALA A 201 1.37 -3.76 -12.95
N TYR A 202 2.34 -4.68 -12.96
CA TYR A 202 2.95 -5.17 -14.20
C TYR A 202 1.93 -5.95 -15.02
N VAL A 203 1.16 -6.88 -14.45
CA VAL A 203 0.26 -7.72 -15.27
C VAL A 203 -1.10 -7.09 -15.54
N SER A 204 -1.43 -5.97 -14.90
CA SER A 204 -2.70 -5.26 -15.04
C SER A 204 -3.04 -4.93 -16.50
N ARG A 205 -4.33 -4.98 -16.83
CA ARG A 205 -4.88 -4.46 -18.10
C ARG A 205 -4.68 -2.94 -18.28
N LYS A 206 -4.31 -2.23 -17.21
CA LYS A 206 -3.92 -0.81 -17.22
C LYS A 206 -2.40 -0.61 -17.15
N ALA A 207 -1.60 -1.67 -17.36
CA ALA A 207 -0.16 -1.58 -17.45
C ALA A 207 0.30 -0.58 -18.53
N ASN A 208 1.46 0.03 -18.31
CA ASN A 208 2.06 0.96 -19.26
C ASN A 208 3.58 0.95 -19.12
N ALA A 209 4.28 1.35 -20.19
CA ALA A 209 5.75 1.25 -20.24
C ALA A 209 6.48 2.06 -19.15
N PHE A 210 5.84 3.11 -18.60
CA PHE A 210 6.43 3.90 -17.52
C PHE A 210 6.42 3.14 -16.19
N SER A 211 5.26 2.60 -15.80
CA SER A 211 5.13 1.81 -14.57
C SER A 211 5.83 0.45 -14.66
N ASP A 212 5.91 -0.14 -15.85
CA ASP A 212 6.51 -1.44 -16.09
C ASP A 212 7.96 -1.54 -15.59
N GLY A 213 8.78 -0.52 -15.87
CA GLY A 213 10.18 -0.48 -15.44
C GLY A 213 10.32 -0.42 -13.91
N LEU A 214 9.44 0.34 -13.26
CA LEU A 214 9.41 0.46 -11.80
C LEU A 214 8.93 -0.83 -11.14
N ALA A 215 7.89 -1.46 -11.70
CA ALA A 215 7.37 -2.73 -11.24
C ALA A 215 8.43 -3.83 -11.29
N LEU A 216 9.10 -4.03 -12.44
CA LEU A 216 10.14 -5.07 -12.55
C LEU A 216 11.36 -4.79 -11.65
N THR A 217 11.73 -3.52 -11.48
CA THR A 217 12.81 -3.14 -10.55
C THR A 217 12.42 -3.46 -9.11
N ALA A 218 11.17 -3.17 -8.72
CA ALA A 218 10.64 -3.51 -7.40
C ALA A 218 10.60 -5.03 -7.19
N VAL A 219 10.07 -5.80 -8.15
CA VAL A 219 10.06 -7.29 -8.09
C VAL A 219 11.46 -7.84 -7.88
N SER A 220 12.44 -7.35 -8.64
CA SER A 220 13.82 -7.83 -8.53
C SER A 220 14.48 -7.46 -7.20
N THR A 221 14.24 -6.23 -6.74
CA THR A 221 14.82 -5.73 -5.49
C THR A 221 14.21 -6.45 -4.29
N ILE A 222 12.90 -6.66 -4.27
CA ILE A 222 12.20 -7.37 -3.20
C ILE A 222 12.63 -8.84 -3.17
N GLY A 223 12.68 -9.52 -4.31
CA GLY A 223 13.09 -10.93 -4.38
C GLY A 223 14.47 -11.22 -3.79
N ARG A 224 15.40 -10.25 -3.87
CA ARG A 224 16.76 -10.37 -3.31
C ARG A 224 16.84 -10.05 -1.82
N ASN A 225 15.93 -9.24 -1.28
CA ASN A 225 16.12 -8.60 0.03
C ASN A 225 15.06 -8.96 1.08
N ILE A 226 13.85 -9.37 0.69
CA ILE A 226 12.77 -9.60 1.65
C ILE A 226 13.11 -10.65 2.72
N ARG A 227 13.77 -11.75 2.32
CA ARG A 227 14.21 -12.79 3.26
C ARG A 227 15.29 -12.29 4.22
N ARG A 228 16.19 -11.42 3.74
CA ARG A 228 17.24 -10.80 4.58
C ARG A 228 16.62 -9.87 5.61
N ALA A 229 15.77 -8.93 5.17
CA ALA A 229 15.09 -7.98 6.05
C ALA A 229 14.15 -8.67 7.07
N TYR A 230 13.56 -9.80 6.70
CA TYR A 230 12.75 -10.61 7.61
C TYR A 230 13.58 -11.34 8.67
N ALA A 231 14.70 -11.96 8.26
CA ALA A 231 15.57 -12.72 9.14
C ALA A 231 16.42 -11.84 10.06
N ASP A 232 16.85 -10.68 9.57
CA ASP A 232 17.64 -9.70 10.29
C ASP A 232 17.07 -8.29 10.09
N GLY A 233 16.41 -7.78 11.12
CA GLY A 233 15.79 -6.45 11.11
C GLY A 233 16.79 -5.29 11.11
N ASP A 234 18.06 -5.56 11.42
CA ASP A 234 19.15 -4.58 11.46
C ASP A 234 20.00 -4.58 10.17
N ASP A 235 19.67 -5.43 9.18
CA ASP A 235 20.29 -5.41 7.84
C ASP A 235 19.90 -4.11 7.10
N LEU A 236 20.70 -3.07 7.30
CA LEU A 236 20.45 -1.72 6.77
C LEU A 236 20.30 -1.72 5.25
N GLU A 237 21.10 -2.50 4.52
CA GLU A 237 21.03 -2.58 3.07
C GLU A 237 19.72 -3.22 2.62
N ALA A 238 19.29 -4.30 3.28
CA ALA A 238 18.02 -4.95 2.97
C ALA A 238 16.84 -4.03 3.31
N ARG A 239 16.90 -3.29 4.42
CA ARG A 239 15.88 -2.31 4.83
C ARG A 239 15.77 -1.15 3.84
N GLU A 240 16.89 -0.58 3.42
CA GLU A 240 16.94 0.46 2.39
C GLU A 240 16.35 -0.04 1.06
N ALA A 241 16.78 -1.22 0.61
CA ALA A 241 16.32 -1.82 -0.63
C ALA A 241 14.82 -2.11 -0.61
N MET A 242 14.31 -2.69 0.48
CA MET A 242 12.88 -2.98 0.64
C MET A 242 12.04 -1.71 0.65
N MET A 243 12.47 -0.69 1.39
CA MET A 243 11.76 0.58 1.48
C MET A 243 11.67 1.27 0.12
N PHE A 244 12.79 1.34 -0.60
CA PHE A 244 12.82 1.94 -1.94
C PHE A 244 11.95 1.15 -2.93
N ALA A 245 12.02 -0.18 -2.90
CA ALA A 245 11.22 -1.03 -3.78
C ALA A 245 9.71 -0.93 -3.50
N ALA A 246 9.32 -0.79 -2.23
CA ALA A 246 7.91 -0.56 -1.86
C ALA A 246 7.40 0.77 -2.43
N THR A 247 8.19 1.84 -2.37
CA THR A 247 7.83 3.12 -3.01
C THR A 247 7.73 2.99 -4.53
N GLN A 248 8.66 2.27 -5.17
CA GLN A 248 8.59 2.01 -6.62
C GLN A 248 7.35 1.21 -7.01
N ALA A 249 7.00 0.18 -6.23
CA ALA A 249 5.76 -0.58 -6.41
C ALA A 249 4.54 0.34 -6.26
N GLY A 250 4.55 1.22 -5.24
CA GLY A 250 3.59 2.30 -5.02
C GLY A 250 3.34 3.16 -6.25
N ILE A 251 4.42 3.69 -6.82
CA ILE A 251 4.36 4.48 -8.06
C ILE A 251 3.79 3.65 -9.22
N ALA A 252 4.22 2.39 -9.35
CA ALA A 252 3.77 1.52 -10.44
C ALA A 252 2.26 1.28 -10.36
N PHE A 253 1.73 0.83 -9.22
CA PHE A 253 0.30 0.53 -9.09
C PHE A 253 -0.56 1.80 -9.02
N SER A 254 -0.02 2.94 -8.56
CA SER A 254 -0.70 4.24 -8.67
C SER A 254 -1.07 4.58 -10.12
N ASN A 255 -0.26 4.12 -11.07
CA ASN A 255 -0.38 4.43 -12.51
C ASN A 255 -0.88 3.24 -13.36
N SER A 256 -0.97 2.04 -12.79
CA SER A 256 -1.46 0.83 -13.48
C SER A 256 -2.52 0.06 -12.73
N SER A 257 -2.97 0.55 -11.58
CA SER A 257 -3.90 -0.11 -10.67
C SER A 257 -3.37 -1.47 -10.15
N VAL A 258 -4.16 -2.07 -9.26
CA VAL A 258 -4.00 -3.43 -8.75
C VAL A 258 -5.05 -4.34 -9.39
N ALA A 259 -4.96 -5.65 -9.14
CA ALA A 259 -5.77 -6.65 -9.82
C ALA A 259 -6.56 -7.55 -8.85
N LEU A 260 -6.53 -8.87 -9.05
CA LEU A 260 -7.40 -9.82 -8.37
C LEU A 260 -7.00 -10.07 -6.91
N VAL A 261 -5.70 -10.11 -6.57
CA VAL A 261 -5.23 -10.32 -5.19
C VAL A 261 -5.80 -9.25 -4.27
N HIS A 262 -5.64 -7.97 -4.65
CA HIS A 262 -6.21 -6.86 -3.90
C HIS A 262 -7.74 -6.82 -3.93
N GLY A 263 -8.37 -7.31 -5.00
CA GLY A 263 -9.82 -7.46 -5.06
C GLY A 263 -10.33 -8.41 -3.98
N MET A 264 -9.68 -9.58 -3.83
CA MET A 264 -10.06 -10.63 -2.89
C MET A 264 -9.58 -10.37 -1.45
N SER A 265 -8.47 -9.66 -1.25
CA SER A 265 -7.92 -9.44 0.11
C SER A 265 -8.73 -8.47 0.96
N ARG A 266 -9.43 -7.51 0.32
CA ARG A 266 -10.22 -6.49 1.03
C ARG A 266 -11.39 -7.10 1.82
N PRO A 267 -12.23 -7.99 1.26
CA PRO A 267 -13.24 -8.70 2.04
C PRO A 267 -12.67 -9.54 3.19
N ILE A 268 -11.52 -10.21 2.99
CA ILE A 268 -10.88 -10.99 4.07
C ILE A 268 -10.57 -10.06 5.27
N GLY A 269 -9.94 -8.92 5.01
CA GLY A 269 -9.61 -7.95 6.06
C GLY A 269 -10.86 -7.37 6.75
N ALA A 270 -11.92 -7.11 5.98
CA ALA A 270 -13.16 -6.55 6.50
C ALA A 270 -13.91 -7.52 7.44
N HIS A 271 -14.01 -8.81 7.07
CA HIS A 271 -14.81 -9.78 7.82
C HIS A 271 -14.05 -10.53 8.92
N PHE A 272 -12.72 -10.65 8.78
CA PHE A 272 -11.90 -11.46 9.70
C PHE A 272 -10.81 -10.65 10.42
N HIS A 273 -10.77 -9.32 10.20
CA HIS A 273 -9.78 -8.43 10.81
C HIS A 273 -8.33 -8.86 10.56
N VAL A 274 -8.07 -9.47 9.40
CA VAL A 274 -6.73 -9.83 8.93
C VAL A 274 -6.05 -8.60 8.36
N ALA A 275 -4.80 -8.35 8.76
CA ALA A 275 -4.01 -7.25 8.25
C ALA A 275 -3.88 -7.31 6.71
N HIS A 276 -3.96 -6.16 6.04
CA HIS A 276 -4.05 -6.10 4.58
C HIS A 276 -2.94 -6.87 3.85
N GLY A 277 -1.67 -6.63 4.22
CA GLY A 277 -0.53 -7.31 3.59
C GLY A 277 -0.54 -8.82 3.81
N LEU A 278 -1.03 -9.27 4.97
CA LEU A 278 -1.16 -10.69 5.26
C LEU A 278 -2.28 -11.34 4.42
N SER A 279 -3.42 -10.67 4.26
CA SER A 279 -4.50 -11.12 3.35
C SER A 279 -4.00 -11.22 1.91
N ASN A 280 -3.22 -10.24 1.43
CA ASN A 280 -2.60 -10.31 0.10
C ASN A 280 -1.64 -11.50 0.01
N ALA A 281 -0.78 -11.70 1.02
CA ALA A 281 0.18 -12.81 1.04
C ALA A 281 -0.48 -14.20 0.99
N MET A 282 -1.58 -14.42 1.71
CA MET A 282 -2.37 -15.67 1.68
C MET A 282 -2.89 -16.00 0.28
N LEU A 283 -3.28 -14.99 -0.49
CA LEU A 283 -3.89 -15.14 -1.81
C LEU A 283 -2.85 -15.23 -2.94
N PHE A 284 -1.67 -14.64 -2.74
CA PHE A 284 -0.77 -14.28 -3.83
C PHE A 284 -0.33 -15.47 -4.71
N PRO A 285 0.08 -16.63 -4.17
CA PRO A 285 0.48 -17.75 -5.02
C PRO A 285 -0.68 -18.32 -5.85
N ALA A 286 -1.84 -18.56 -5.23
CA ALA A 286 -3.00 -19.18 -5.88
C ALA A 286 -3.60 -18.28 -6.96
N VAL A 287 -3.75 -16.97 -6.66
CA VAL A 287 -4.27 -15.99 -7.62
C VAL A 287 -3.29 -15.78 -8.78
N THR A 288 -1.97 -15.80 -8.51
CA THR A 288 -0.96 -15.75 -9.58
C THR A 288 -1.10 -16.96 -10.50
N ALA A 289 -1.20 -18.18 -9.95
CA ALA A 289 -1.40 -19.41 -10.72
C ALA A 289 -2.65 -19.33 -11.62
N PHE A 290 -3.77 -18.88 -11.07
CA PHE A 290 -4.99 -18.63 -11.86
C PHE A 290 -4.77 -17.64 -13.00
N SER A 291 -3.98 -16.60 -12.77
CA SER A 291 -3.86 -15.48 -13.69
C SER A 291 -2.81 -15.67 -14.79
N VAL A 292 -1.90 -16.64 -14.66
CA VAL A 292 -0.76 -16.86 -15.58
C VAL A 292 -1.19 -16.99 -17.03
N GLU A 293 -2.21 -17.80 -17.32
CA GLU A 293 -2.63 -18.07 -18.70
C GLU A 293 -3.07 -16.79 -19.45
N GLY A 294 -3.57 -15.78 -18.73
CA GLY A 294 -3.98 -14.52 -19.32
C GLY A 294 -2.82 -13.61 -19.74
N ALA A 295 -1.60 -13.82 -19.22
CA ALA A 295 -0.45 -12.97 -19.49
C ALA A 295 0.91 -13.69 -19.30
N VAL A 296 1.05 -14.91 -19.85
CA VAL A 296 2.21 -15.80 -19.65
C VAL A 296 3.55 -15.08 -19.80
N GLY A 297 3.74 -14.32 -20.88
CA GLY A 297 5.00 -13.58 -21.12
C GLY A 297 5.31 -12.52 -20.06
N ARG A 298 4.29 -11.84 -19.51
CA ARG A 298 4.50 -10.85 -18.44
C ARG A 298 4.83 -11.51 -17.10
N TYR A 299 4.18 -12.62 -16.78
CA TYR A 299 4.54 -13.42 -15.61
C TYR A 299 5.94 -14.05 -15.74
N ALA A 300 6.36 -14.45 -16.94
CA ALA A 300 7.72 -14.90 -17.20
C ALA A 300 8.77 -13.80 -16.93
N GLU A 301 8.49 -12.55 -17.30
CA GLU A 301 9.36 -11.42 -16.97
C GLU A 301 9.40 -11.16 -15.46
N CYS A 302 8.27 -11.26 -14.75
CA CYS A 302 8.26 -11.21 -13.28
C CYS A 302 9.12 -12.33 -12.68
N ALA A 303 9.04 -13.56 -13.21
CA ALA A 303 9.86 -14.69 -12.76
C ALA A 303 11.36 -14.42 -12.89
N ARG A 304 11.77 -13.88 -14.05
CA ARG A 304 13.16 -13.52 -14.34
C ARG A 304 13.64 -12.37 -13.46
N ALA A 305 12.81 -11.33 -13.28
CA ALA A 305 13.11 -10.21 -12.41
C ALA A 305 13.28 -10.68 -10.95
N PHE A 306 12.35 -11.50 -10.46
CA PHE A 306 12.37 -12.05 -9.10
C PHE A 306 13.59 -12.96 -8.85
N GLY A 307 14.17 -13.52 -9.91
CA GLY A 307 15.31 -14.44 -9.84
C GLY A 307 14.92 -15.92 -9.78
N ALA A 308 13.64 -16.25 -10.04
CA ALA A 308 13.15 -17.63 -10.10
C ALA A 308 13.47 -18.32 -11.43
N ALA A 309 13.62 -17.56 -12.52
CA ALA A 309 13.83 -18.10 -13.86
C ALA A 309 15.01 -17.43 -14.58
N GLY A 310 15.65 -18.19 -15.48
CA GLY A 310 16.72 -17.70 -16.34
C GLY A 310 16.21 -17.18 -17.69
N ARG A 311 17.08 -16.49 -18.43
CA ARG A 311 16.78 -16.05 -19.81
C ARG A 311 16.59 -17.21 -20.80
N GLY A 312 17.14 -18.39 -20.49
CA GLY A 312 17.01 -19.58 -21.33
C GLY A 312 15.73 -20.38 -21.08
N ASP A 313 14.99 -20.09 -20.01
CA ASP A 313 13.71 -20.74 -19.75
C ASP A 313 12.64 -20.21 -20.72
N SER A 314 11.77 -21.10 -21.21
CA SER A 314 10.58 -20.69 -21.96
C SER A 314 9.66 -19.88 -21.06
N ASP A 315 8.82 -19.02 -21.65
CA ASP A 315 7.91 -18.18 -20.86
C ASP A 315 6.94 -19.01 -20.01
N ALA A 316 6.46 -20.15 -20.52
CA ALA A 316 5.61 -21.07 -19.77
C ALA A 316 6.33 -21.62 -18.53
N LEU A 317 7.54 -22.16 -18.71
CA LEU A 317 8.34 -22.69 -17.61
C LEU A 317 8.71 -21.59 -16.60
N ALA A 318 9.04 -20.38 -17.08
CA ALA A 318 9.35 -19.26 -16.22
C ALA A 318 8.14 -18.84 -15.38
N ALA A 319 6.94 -18.79 -15.96
CA ALA A 319 5.72 -18.48 -15.22
C ALA A 319 5.40 -19.55 -14.16
N ASP A 320 5.58 -20.83 -14.46
CA ASP A 320 5.41 -21.93 -13.48
C ASP A 320 6.41 -21.78 -12.32
N LYS A 321 7.68 -21.50 -12.62
CA LYS A 321 8.71 -21.25 -11.60
C LYS A 321 8.39 -20.05 -10.71
N LEU A 322 7.73 -19.01 -11.24
CA LEU A 322 7.29 -17.88 -10.43
C LEU A 322 6.25 -18.32 -9.39
N VAL A 323 5.23 -19.08 -9.81
CA VAL A 323 4.18 -19.58 -8.89
C VAL A 323 4.81 -20.40 -7.76
N GLU A 324 5.72 -21.33 -8.09
CA GLU A 324 6.45 -22.12 -7.11
C GLU A 324 7.29 -21.22 -6.17
N ALA A 325 8.03 -20.26 -6.73
CA ALA A 325 8.88 -19.37 -5.96
C ALA A 325 8.09 -18.46 -5.00
N LEU A 326 6.88 -18.03 -5.39
CA LEU A 326 5.98 -17.27 -4.52
C LEU A 326 5.42 -18.13 -3.37
N ALA A 327 5.08 -19.40 -3.63
CA ALA A 327 4.65 -20.33 -2.59
C ALA A 327 5.80 -20.60 -1.60
N VAL A 328 7.02 -20.83 -2.09
CA VAL A 328 8.22 -20.99 -1.26
C VAL A 328 8.50 -19.71 -0.47
N LEU A 329 8.38 -18.53 -1.08
CA LEU A 329 8.53 -17.26 -0.37
C LEU A 329 7.54 -17.12 0.78
N CYS A 330 6.25 -17.38 0.55
CA CYS A 330 5.24 -17.28 1.60
C CYS A 330 5.54 -18.24 2.76
N LYS A 331 6.00 -19.46 2.45
CA LYS A 331 6.45 -20.42 3.46
C LYS A 331 7.68 -19.94 4.22
N ASP A 332 8.70 -19.43 3.54
CA ASP A 332 9.94 -18.94 4.17
C ASP A 332 9.69 -17.74 5.10
N LEU A 333 8.62 -16.99 4.84
CA LEU A 333 8.18 -15.85 5.63
C LEU A 333 7.08 -16.20 6.65
N ASP A 334 6.86 -17.48 6.91
CA ASP A 334 5.83 -17.99 7.83
C ASP A 334 4.44 -17.37 7.60
N VAL A 335 4.03 -17.19 6.34
CA VAL A 335 2.68 -16.70 6.01
C VAL A 335 1.68 -17.81 6.32
N PRO A 336 0.77 -17.63 7.31
CA PRO A 336 -0.27 -18.62 7.59
C PRO A 336 -1.30 -18.69 6.47
N THR A 337 -1.93 -19.85 6.33
CA THR A 337 -3.23 -20.00 5.65
C THR A 337 -4.36 -19.41 6.50
N PRO A 338 -5.55 -19.10 5.95
CA PRO A 338 -6.71 -18.67 6.73
C PRO A 338 -7.02 -19.61 7.91
N GLN A 339 -6.93 -20.93 7.70
CA GLN A 339 -7.12 -21.92 8.76
C GLN A 339 -6.06 -21.80 9.86
N SER A 340 -4.77 -21.76 9.51
CA SER A 340 -3.69 -21.69 10.50
C SER A 340 -3.56 -20.31 11.17
N TYR A 341 -4.12 -19.27 10.56
CA TYR A 341 -4.33 -17.96 11.21
C TYR A 341 -5.44 -18.01 12.28
N GLY A 342 -6.36 -18.98 12.18
CA GLY A 342 -7.44 -19.21 13.14
C GLY A 342 -8.83 -18.82 12.63
N ILE A 343 -9.04 -18.69 11.32
CA ILE A 343 -10.36 -18.42 10.75
C ILE A 343 -11.20 -19.70 10.76
N ASP A 344 -12.38 -19.62 11.36
CA ASP A 344 -13.35 -20.70 11.41
C ASP A 344 -13.85 -21.10 10.00
N GLN A 345 -13.87 -22.41 9.73
CA GLN A 345 -14.20 -22.93 8.40
C GLN A 345 -15.66 -22.71 8.03
N GLU A 346 -16.58 -22.88 8.98
CA GLU A 346 -18.01 -22.69 8.72
C GLU A 346 -18.27 -21.23 8.36
N LYS A 347 -17.68 -20.30 9.12
CA LYS A 347 -17.80 -18.87 8.83
C LYS A 347 -17.14 -18.46 7.52
N TRP A 348 -15.97 -19.02 7.20
CA TRP A 348 -15.30 -18.81 5.92
C TRP A 348 -16.19 -19.23 4.73
N ASN A 349 -16.76 -20.43 4.81
CA ASN A 349 -17.64 -20.95 3.77
C ASN A 349 -18.95 -20.15 3.66
N GLU A 350 -19.53 -19.74 4.80
CA GLU A 350 -20.73 -18.90 4.84
C GLU A 350 -20.52 -17.55 4.14
N LEU A 351 -19.37 -16.91 4.36
CA LEU A 351 -19.07 -15.58 3.84
C LEU A 351 -18.45 -15.59 2.43
N SER A 352 -17.93 -16.71 1.95
CA SER A 352 -17.24 -16.81 0.66
C SER A 352 -18.05 -16.26 -0.53
N PRO A 353 -19.36 -16.56 -0.68
CA PRO A 353 -20.18 -15.99 -1.76
C PRO A 353 -20.32 -14.46 -1.67
N LEU A 354 -20.47 -13.92 -0.45
CA LEU A 354 -20.53 -12.47 -0.23
C LEU A 354 -19.18 -11.82 -0.54
N MET A 355 -18.08 -12.41 -0.07
CA MET A 355 -16.72 -11.93 -0.34
C MET A 355 -16.41 -11.93 -1.83
N ALA A 356 -16.87 -12.93 -2.60
CA ALA A 356 -16.70 -12.96 -4.06
C ALA A 356 -17.43 -11.81 -4.75
N GLN A 357 -18.67 -11.52 -4.36
CA GLN A 357 -19.43 -10.38 -4.87
C GLN A 357 -18.77 -9.04 -4.52
N GLN A 358 -18.32 -8.88 -3.28
CA GLN A 358 -17.60 -7.68 -2.82
C GLN A 358 -16.28 -7.49 -3.57
N ALA A 359 -15.52 -8.57 -3.81
CA ALA A 359 -14.29 -8.53 -4.58
C ALA A 359 -14.55 -8.01 -6.00
N LEU A 360 -15.54 -8.55 -6.70
CA LEU A 360 -15.95 -8.09 -8.03
C LEU A 360 -16.41 -6.63 -8.03
N ALA A 361 -17.22 -6.24 -7.05
CA ALA A 361 -17.74 -4.87 -6.91
C ALA A 361 -16.65 -3.82 -6.69
N SER A 362 -15.49 -4.21 -6.12
CA SER A 362 -14.34 -3.30 -5.96
C SER A 362 -13.72 -2.83 -7.29
N GLY A 363 -14.02 -3.51 -8.40
CA GLY A 363 -13.52 -3.20 -9.74
C GLY A 363 -12.06 -3.59 -10.00
N SER A 364 -11.26 -3.92 -8.97
CA SER A 364 -9.87 -4.36 -9.16
C SER A 364 -9.75 -5.68 -9.94
N PRO A 365 -10.60 -6.71 -9.72
CA PRO A 365 -10.61 -7.93 -10.54
C PRO A 365 -10.78 -7.67 -12.05
N GLY A 366 -11.44 -6.59 -12.44
CA GLY A 366 -11.61 -6.20 -13.85
C GLY A 366 -10.30 -5.80 -14.53
N ASN A 367 -9.26 -5.48 -13.77
CA ASN A 367 -7.92 -5.18 -14.29
C ASN A 367 -7.04 -6.43 -14.42
N ASN A 368 -7.46 -7.59 -13.91
CA ASN A 368 -6.65 -8.81 -13.97
C ASN A 368 -6.56 -9.33 -15.42
N PRO A 369 -5.45 -9.97 -15.84
CA PRO A 369 -5.36 -10.59 -17.17
C PRO A 369 -6.55 -11.50 -17.49
N ILE A 370 -6.96 -12.31 -16.51
CA ILE A 370 -8.17 -13.11 -16.54
C ILE A 370 -9.19 -12.47 -15.60
N VAL A 371 -10.32 -12.00 -16.14
CA VAL A 371 -11.42 -11.50 -15.30
C VAL A 371 -12.17 -12.71 -14.75
N PRO A 372 -12.17 -12.93 -13.42
CA PRO A 372 -12.80 -14.12 -12.85
C PRO A 372 -14.32 -14.00 -12.79
N THR A 373 -15.00 -15.14 -12.74
CA THR A 373 -16.39 -15.24 -12.28
C THR A 373 -16.46 -15.26 -10.75
N ALA A 374 -17.66 -15.11 -10.16
CA ALA A 374 -17.84 -15.27 -8.72
C ALA A 374 -17.44 -16.69 -8.26
N ASP A 375 -17.93 -17.72 -8.96
CA ASP A 375 -17.59 -19.13 -8.70
C ASP A 375 -16.07 -19.37 -8.68
N GLN A 376 -15.32 -18.77 -9.63
CA GLN A 376 -13.85 -18.90 -9.66
C GLN A 376 -13.16 -18.20 -8.46
N ILE A 377 -13.73 -17.10 -7.96
CA ILE A 377 -13.23 -16.45 -6.74
C ILE A 377 -13.52 -17.33 -5.52
N GLU A 378 -14.69 -17.96 -5.45
CA GLU A 378 -15.04 -18.91 -4.39
C GLU A 378 -14.12 -20.14 -4.40
N ASP A 379 -13.83 -20.70 -5.58
CA ASP A 379 -12.87 -21.79 -5.75
C ASP A 379 -11.47 -21.40 -5.25
N LEU A 380 -11.02 -20.17 -5.54
CA LEU A 380 -9.75 -19.65 -5.03
C LEU A 380 -9.76 -19.49 -3.50
N TYR A 381 -10.84 -19.01 -2.90
CA TYR A 381 -10.96 -18.96 -1.43
C TYR A 381 -10.95 -20.36 -0.80
N ALA A 382 -11.60 -21.33 -1.44
CA ALA A 382 -11.57 -22.72 -0.99
C ALA A 382 -10.14 -23.31 -1.09
N GLN A 383 -9.42 -23.00 -2.18
CA GLN A 383 -8.06 -23.46 -2.42
C GLN A 383 -7.08 -22.95 -1.35
N ILE A 384 -7.19 -21.69 -0.94
CA ILE A 384 -6.22 -21.09 -0.01
C ILE A 384 -6.52 -21.40 1.47
N TYR A 385 -7.69 -21.94 1.81
CA TYR A 385 -8.15 -22.04 3.19
C TYR A 385 -7.20 -22.86 4.08
N SER A 386 -6.73 -24.03 3.60
CA SER A 386 -5.95 -25.00 4.38
C SER A 386 -4.47 -24.99 4.05
#